data_AF-A0A0F9N635-F1
#
_entry.id   AF-A0A0F9N635-F1
#
_cell.length_a   1.000
_cell.length_b   1.000
_cell.length_c   1.000
_cell.angle_alpha   90.00
_cell.angle_beta   90.00
_cell.angle_gamma   90.00
#
_symmetry.space_group_name_H-M   'P 1'
#
loop_
_entity.id
_entity.type
_entity.pdbx_description
1 polymer ?
#
loop_
_entity_poly.entity_id
_entity_poly.type
_entity_poly.pdbx_seq_one_letter_code
_entity_poly.pdbx_strand_id
1 'polypeptide(L)'
;MADQDPADKIDKSNKRYQDSEKGRTAQKKYQDSVKGKKAGRKYLDSEKGKAAQLRYRLSEKGQGTTQRRNVTGKLMNQCREWMEKNPGKTIEDFMALLKEKEQEEES
;
A
#
# COMPACT_ATOMS: atom_id res chain seq x y z
N MET A 1 45.12 -13.08 -5.90
CA MET A 1 44.10 -12.02 -5.79
C MET A 1 43.02 -12.36 -6.80
N ALA A 2 41.77 -12.54 -6.37
CA ALA A 2 40.71 -12.97 -7.28
C ALA A 2 40.41 -11.86 -8.29
N ASP A 3 40.75 -12.09 -9.57
CA ASP A 3 40.32 -11.28 -10.70
C ASP A 3 38.80 -11.33 -10.78
N GLN A 4 38.13 -10.35 -10.17
CA GLN A 4 36.68 -10.21 -10.30
C GLN A 4 36.33 -9.92 -11.76
N ASP A 5 35.45 -10.76 -12.32
CA ASP A 5 34.89 -10.64 -13.66
C ASP A 5 34.37 -9.20 -13.88
N PRO A 6 34.71 -8.55 -15.00
CA PRO A 6 34.26 -7.18 -15.29
C PRO A 6 32.73 -7.04 -15.29
N ALA A 7 31.98 -8.09 -15.64
CA ALA A 7 30.52 -8.11 -15.56
C ALA A 7 30.03 -8.02 -14.10
N ASP A 8 30.68 -8.73 -13.17
CA ASP A 8 30.34 -8.67 -11.74
C ASP A 8 30.57 -7.29 -11.14
N LYS A 9 31.61 -6.58 -11.61
CA LYS A 9 31.90 -5.20 -11.17
C LYS A 9 30.82 -4.23 -11.66
N ILE A 10 30.36 -4.40 -12.89
CA ILE A 10 29.30 -3.57 -13.49
C ILE A 10 27.97 -3.84 -12.78
N ASP A 11 27.60 -5.10 -12.54
CA ASP A 11 26.37 -5.46 -11.83
C ASP A 11 26.35 -4.85 -10.41
N LYS A 12 27.43 -5.01 -9.65
CA LYS A 12 27.57 -4.41 -8.31
C LYS A 12 27.48 -2.89 -8.35
N SER A 13 28.09 -2.24 -9.34
CA SER A 13 28.01 -0.79 -9.51
C SER A 13 26.57 -0.32 -9.80
N ASN A 14 25.88 -1.01 -10.72
CA ASN A 14 24.50 -0.72 -11.07
C ASN A 14 23.56 -0.92 -9.89
N LYS A 15 23.74 -1.99 -9.12
CA LYS A 15 22.98 -2.25 -7.90
C LYS A 15 23.18 -1.15 -6.87
N ARG A 16 24.44 -0.76 -6.61
CA ARG A 16 24.77 0.38 -5.74
C ARG A 16 24.10 1.67 -6.20
N TYR A 17 24.08 1.94 -7.50
CA TYR A 17 23.41 3.11 -8.05
C TYR A 17 21.89 3.04 -7.86
N GLN A 18 21.25 1.90 -8.15
CA GLN A 18 19.82 1.71 -7.96
C GLN A 18 19.39 1.88 -6.50
N ASP A 19 20.22 1.39 -5.57
CA ASP A 19 19.99 1.51 -4.13
C ASP A 19 20.29 2.91 -3.58
N SER A 20 21.08 3.72 -4.30
CA SER A 20 21.39 5.10 -3.93
C SER A 20 20.16 6.01 -4.01
N GLU A 21 20.18 7.10 -3.24
CA GLU A 21 19.13 8.13 -3.30
C GLU A 21 18.95 8.70 -4.71
N LYS A 22 20.05 8.90 -5.44
CA LYS A 22 20.04 9.40 -6.82
C LYS A 22 19.34 8.42 -7.76
N GLY A 23 19.61 7.12 -7.64
CA GLY A 23 18.95 6.08 -8.42
C GLY A 23 17.47 5.96 -8.10
N ARG A 24 17.10 5.93 -6.81
CA ARG A 24 15.70 5.92 -6.37
C ARG A 24 14.93 7.16 -6.86
N THR A 25 15.54 8.33 -6.79
CA THR A 25 14.96 9.58 -7.28
C THR A 25 14.75 9.56 -8.79
N ALA A 26 15.73 9.08 -9.55
CA ALA A 26 15.59 8.92 -11.01
C ALA A 26 14.49 7.91 -11.36
N GLN A 27 14.41 6.79 -10.64
CA GLN A 27 13.36 5.79 -10.82
C GLN A 27 11.98 6.38 -10.51
N LYS A 28 11.83 7.11 -9.41
CA LYS A 28 10.58 7.78 -9.05
C LYS A 28 10.15 8.79 -10.12
N LYS A 29 11.08 9.65 -10.58
CA LYS A 29 10.82 10.59 -11.69
C LYS A 29 10.33 9.87 -12.94
N TYR A 30 10.95 8.73 -13.28
CA TYR A 30 10.49 7.93 -14.41
C TYR A 30 9.08 7.36 -14.18
N GLN A 31 8.82 6.74 -13.02
CA GLN A 31 7.51 6.19 -12.68
C GLN A 31 6.40 7.23 -12.71
N ASP A 32 6.68 8.46 -12.27
CA ASP A 32 5.74 9.57 -12.25
C ASP A 32 5.53 10.21 -13.64
N SER A 33 6.48 10.03 -14.56
CA SER A 33 6.39 10.51 -15.94
C SER A 33 5.27 9.84 -16.73
N VAL A 34 4.79 10.50 -17.79
CA VAL A 34 3.79 9.93 -18.70
C VAL A 34 4.25 8.59 -19.28
N LYS A 35 5.52 8.49 -19.66
CA LYS A 35 6.10 7.26 -20.23
C LYS A 35 6.11 6.13 -19.20
N GLY A 36 6.55 6.39 -17.97
CA GLY A 36 6.56 5.39 -16.90
C GLY A 36 5.15 4.93 -16.53
N LYS A 37 4.21 5.86 -16.39
CA LYS A 37 2.78 5.53 -16.15
C LYS A 37 2.20 4.68 -17.26
N LYS A 38 2.48 5.01 -18.54
CA LYS A 38 2.03 4.23 -19.70
C LYS A 38 2.62 2.82 -19.70
N ALA A 39 3.91 2.68 -19.41
CA ALA A 39 4.57 1.38 -19.30
C ALA A 39 3.99 0.55 -18.14
N GLY A 40 3.75 1.18 -16.98
CA GLY A 40 3.10 0.56 -15.83
C GLY A 40 1.69 0.05 -16.17
N ARG A 41 0.85 0.89 -16.80
CA ARG A 41 -0.49 0.47 -17.27
C ARG A 41 -0.42 -0.70 -18.24
N LYS A 42 0.45 -0.62 -19.25
CA LYS A 42 0.67 -1.72 -20.21
C LYS A 42 1.04 -3.03 -19.51
N TYR A 43 1.87 -2.96 -18.48
CA TYR A 43 2.21 -4.15 -17.69
C TYR A 43 1.00 -4.66 -16.90
N LEU A 44 0.27 -3.80 -16.21
CA LEU A 44 -0.92 -4.18 -15.43
C LEU A 44 -2.02 -4.82 -16.31
N ASP A 45 -2.17 -4.33 -17.54
CA ASP A 45 -3.13 -4.86 -18.52
C ASP A 45 -2.64 -6.14 -19.22
N SER A 46 -1.36 -6.48 -19.10
CA SER A 46 -0.81 -7.73 -19.65
C SER A 46 -1.23 -8.94 -18.81
N GLU A 47 -1.23 -10.12 -19.43
CA GLU A 47 -1.54 -11.38 -18.74
C GLU A 47 -0.63 -11.62 -17.53
N LYS A 48 0.65 -11.26 -17.63
CA LYS A 48 1.60 -11.34 -16.51
C LYS A 48 1.19 -10.41 -15.37
N GLY A 49 0.79 -9.18 -15.69
CA GLY A 49 0.32 -8.20 -14.70
C GLY A 49 -0.95 -8.66 -14.00
N LYS A 50 -1.96 -9.10 -14.76
CA LYS A 50 -3.21 -9.65 -14.23
C LYS A 50 -2.96 -10.87 -13.34
N ALA A 51 -2.11 -11.81 -13.79
CA ALA A 51 -1.76 -12.98 -13.00
C ALA A 51 -1.07 -12.60 -11.68
N ALA A 52 -0.18 -11.61 -11.70
CA ALA A 52 0.46 -11.10 -10.48
C ALA A 52 -0.56 -10.45 -9.52
N GLN A 53 -1.50 -9.65 -10.04
CA GLN A 53 -2.57 -9.06 -9.24
C GLN A 53 -3.47 -10.14 -8.62
N LEU A 54 -3.84 -11.16 -9.40
CA LEU A 54 -4.67 -12.27 -8.93
C LEU A 54 -3.97 -13.05 -7.81
N ARG A 55 -2.69 -13.39 -7.99
CA ARG A 55 -1.88 -14.04 -6.95
C ARG A 55 -1.85 -13.21 -5.67
N TYR A 56 -1.64 -11.90 -5.79
CA TYR A 56 -1.65 -11.02 -4.63
C TYR A 56 -3.03 -10.99 -3.95
N ARG A 57 -4.11 -10.83 -4.73
CA ARG A 57 -5.49 -10.80 -4.19
C ARG A 57 -5.85 -12.08 -3.42
N LEU A 58 -5.38 -13.23 -3.89
CA LEU A 58 -5.61 -14.53 -3.26
C LEU A 58 -4.63 -14.83 -2.12
N SER A 59 -3.51 -14.10 -2.04
CA SER A 59 -2.57 -14.27 -0.93
C SER A 59 -3.17 -13.77 0.38
N GLU A 60 -2.73 -14.37 1.49
CA GLU A 60 -3.09 -13.94 2.85
C GLU A 60 -2.86 -12.43 3.05
N LYS A 61 -1.74 -11.90 2.54
CA LYS A 61 -1.42 -10.47 2.61
C LYS A 61 -2.46 -9.62 1.89
N GLY A 62 -2.89 -10.03 0.69
CA GLY A 62 -3.89 -9.29 -0.08
C GLY A 62 -5.28 -9.37 0.54
N GLN A 63 -5.66 -10.55 1.05
CA GLN A 63 -6.91 -10.75 1.79
C GLN A 63 -6.94 -9.91 3.06
N GLY A 64 -5.88 -9.95 3.88
CA GLY A 64 -5.77 -9.14 5.10
C GLY A 64 -5.80 -7.64 4.82
N THR A 65 -5.18 -7.19 3.72
CA THR A 65 -5.27 -5.78 3.29
C THR A 65 -6.70 -5.40 2.93
N THR A 66 -7.41 -6.28 2.21
CA THR A 66 -8.82 -6.08 1.84
C THR A 66 -9.72 -6.04 3.07
N GLN A 67 -9.51 -6.96 4.01
CA GLN A 67 -10.26 -7.02 5.26
C GLN A 67 -10.07 -5.74 6.08
N ARG A 68 -8.82 -5.30 6.30
CA ARG A 68 -8.53 -4.03 7.00
C ARG A 68 -9.21 -2.86 6.34
N ARG A 69 -9.12 -2.75 5.01
CA ARG A 69 -9.79 -1.69 4.26
C ARG A 69 -11.30 -1.71 4.47
N ASN A 70 -11.91 -2.90 4.47
CA ASN A 70 -13.34 -3.05 4.70
C ASN A 70 -13.74 -2.67 6.13
N VAL A 71 -12.98 -3.11 7.13
CA VAL A 71 -13.23 -2.76 8.55
C VAL A 71 -13.10 -1.26 8.76
N THR A 72 -12.00 -0.65 8.32
CA THR A 72 -11.80 0.80 8.42
C THR A 72 -12.88 1.56 7.65
N GLY A 73 -13.26 1.10 6.46
CA GLY A 73 -14.33 1.73 5.67
C GLY A 73 -15.68 1.70 6.39
N LYS A 74 -16.05 0.56 6.98
CA LYS A 74 -17.27 0.44 7.79
C LYS A 74 -17.24 1.37 9.00
N LEU A 75 -16.15 1.37 9.75
CA LEU A 75 -15.96 2.23 10.91
C LEU A 75 -16.10 3.72 10.56
N MET A 76 -15.49 4.14 9.45
CA MET A 76 -15.59 5.53 8.99
C MET A 76 -17.00 5.91 8.57
N ASN A 77 -17.75 4.99 7.95
CA ASN A 77 -19.15 5.21 7.63
C ASN A 77 -20.02 5.31 8.90
N GLN A 78 -19.82 4.42 9.88
CA GLN A 78 -20.50 4.48 11.17
C GLN A 78 -20.20 5.78 11.92
N CYS A 79 -18.94 6.21 11.92
CA CYS A 79 -18.52 7.48 12.51
C CYS A 79 -19.24 8.66 11.83
N ARG A 80 -19.30 8.67 10.49
CA ARG A 80 -20.02 9.70 9.72
C ARG A 80 -21.50 9.75 10.10
N GLU A 81 -22.19 8.61 10.03
CA GLU A 81 -23.63 8.52 10.35
C GLU A 81 -23.92 8.92 11.81
N TRP A 82 -23.01 8.59 12.73
CA TRP A 82 -23.14 8.99 14.12
C TRP A 82 -22.96 10.50 14.29
N MET A 83 -21.96 11.11 13.64
CA MET A 83 -21.75 12.56 13.68
C MET A 83 -22.91 13.34 13.07
N GLU A 84 -23.52 12.84 11.99
CA GLU A 84 -24.72 13.45 11.38
C GLU A 84 -25.90 13.50 12.36
N LYS A 85 -26.03 12.48 13.22
CA LYS A 85 -27.09 12.40 14.25
C LYS A 85 -26.75 13.15 15.53
N ASN A 86 -25.49 13.53 15.73
CA ASN A 86 -24.98 14.14 16.95
C ASN A 86 -24.21 15.43 16.63
N PRO A 87 -24.91 16.51 16.23
CA PRO A 87 -24.26 17.78 15.90
C PRO A 87 -23.51 18.33 17.11
N GLY A 88 -22.26 18.75 16.91
CA GLY A 88 -21.38 19.27 17.95
C GLY A 88 -20.56 18.20 18.70
N LYS A 89 -20.77 16.92 18.41
CA LYS A 89 -19.90 15.84 18.89
C LYS A 89 -18.72 15.59 17.96
N THR A 90 -17.64 15.09 18.53
CA THR A 90 -16.35 14.88 17.87
C THR A 90 -16.10 13.40 17.52
N ILE A 91 -15.03 13.14 16.77
CA ILE A 91 -14.60 11.75 16.49
C ILE A 91 -14.15 11.09 17.80
N GLU A 92 -13.55 11.85 18.71
CA GLU A 92 -13.13 11.38 20.04
C GLU A 92 -14.33 10.89 20.85
N ASP A 93 -15.46 11.60 20.83
CA ASP A 93 -16.69 11.16 21.49
C ASP A 93 -17.20 9.84 20.89
N PHE A 94 -17.15 9.67 19.57
CA PHE A 94 -17.52 8.42 18.90
C PHE A 94 -16.59 7.27 19.30
N MET A 95 -15.28 7.52 19.39
CA MET A 95 -14.31 6.51 19.81
C MET A 95 -14.48 6.13 21.29
N ALA A 96 -14.89 7.07 22.15
CA ALA A 96 -15.22 6.78 23.55
C ALA A 96 -16.44 5.85 23.64
N LEU A 97 -17.50 6.13 22.88
CA LEU A 97 -18.69 5.29 22.80
C LEU A 97 -18.36 3.84 22.36
N LEU A 98 -17.44 3.66 21.41
CA LEU A 98 -17.04 2.32 20.98
C LEU A 98 -16.34 1.55 22.10
N LYS A 99 -15.47 2.22 22.88
CA LYS A 99 -14.79 1.59 24.02
C LYS A 99 -15.76 1.20 25.12
N GLU A 100 -16.76 2.03 25.39
CA GLU A 100 -17.82 1.72 26.36
C GLU A 100 -18.59 0.46 25.95
N LYS A 101 -18.94 0.34 24.66
CA LYS A 101 -19.63 -0.86 24.13
C LYS A 101 -18.78 -2.13 24.18
N GLU A 102 -17.47 -2.03 23.92
CA GLU A 102 -16.56 -3.16 24.04
C GLU A 102 -16.48 -3.67 25.49
N GLN A 103 -16.51 -2.76 26.47
CA GLN A 103 -16.48 -3.13 27.89
C GLN A 103 -17.78 -3.77 28.39
N GLU A 104 -18.92 -3.36 27.82
CA GLU A 104 -20.25 -3.94 28.11
C GLU A 104 -20.42 -5.34 27.51
N GLU A 105 -19.81 -5.66 26.37
CA GLU A 105 -19.86 -7.01 25.78
C GLU A 105 -18.91 -8.01 26.45
N GLU A 106 -17.86 -7.53 27.12
CA GLU A 106 -16.89 -8.35 27.86
C GLU A 106 -17.26 -8.59 29.34
N SER A 107 -18.30 -7.92 29.86
CA SER A 107 -18.80 -8.05 31.24
C SER A 107 -20.03 -8.96 31.35
#